data_AF-A0A800KNK4-F1
#
_entry.id   AF-A0A800KNK4-F1
#
_cell.length_a   1.000
_cell.length_b   1.000
_cell.length_c   1.000
_cell.angle_alpha   90.00
_cell.angle_beta   90.00
_cell.angle_gamma   90.00
#
_symmetry.space_group_name_H-M   'P 1'
#
loop_
_entity.id
_entity.type
_entity.pdbx_description
1 polymer ?
#
loop_
_entity_poly.entity_id
_entity_poly.type
_entity_poly.pdbx_seq_one_letter_code
_entity_poly.pdbx_strand_id
1 'polypeptide(L)' 'MVVERDLLTAESFEGAVEEMVEEKTEPTCRHHWVIESAQGPISWGECQICHEGKEFKNSITDASRDY' A
#
# COMPACT_ATOMS: atom_id res chain seq x y z
N MET A 1 -32.89 7.32 51.05
CA MET A 1 -33.48 7.81 49.79
C MET A 1 -32.30 8.31 48.96
N VAL A 2 -31.85 7.53 47.97
CA VAL A 2 -31.96 7.86 46.53
C VAL A 2 -31.83 9.37 46.30
N VAL A 3 -30.77 9.85 45.67
CA VAL A 3 -30.70 9.94 44.20
C VAL A 3 -29.28 10.42 43.78
N GLU A 4 -28.46 9.60 43.12
CA GLU A 4 -28.07 9.62 41.67
C GLU A 4 -26.72 10.35 41.44
N ARG A 5 -25.65 9.66 41.01
CA ARG A 5 -25.27 9.32 39.62
C ARG A 5 -25.04 10.56 38.75
N ASP A 6 -23.77 10.85 38.45
CA ASP A 6 -23.23 10.91 37.08
C ASP A 6 -21.69 11.07 37.17
N LEU A 7 -20.88 10.04 36.93
CA LEU A 7 -20.41 9.61 35.61
C LEU A 7 -19.90 10.74 34.72
N LEU A 8 -18.97 11.55 35.25
CA LEU A 8 -18.19 12.50 34.47
C LEU A 8 -16.71 12.24 34.73
N THR A 9 -16.13 11.29 34.00
CA THR A 9 -14.70 11.31 33.71
C THR A 9 -14.56 10.93 32.26
N ALA A 10 -14.36 11.99 31.48
CA ALA A 10 -13.57 12.08 30.27
C ALA A 10 -13.70 10.87 29.35
N GLU A 11 -14.64 10.92 28.41
CA GLU A 11 -14.32 11.43 27.07
C GLU A 11 -13.43 10.43 26.33
N SER A 12 -14.12 9.58 25.57
CA SER A 12 -13.77 9.17 24.21
C SER A 12 -12.28 9.33 23.86
N PHE A 13 -11.56 8.22 23.92
CA PHE A 13 -10.35 8.05 23.12
C PHE A 13 -10.79 7.99 21.66
N GLU A 14 -10.99 9.17 21.07
CA GLU A 14 -11.15 9.37 19.64
C GLU A 14 -9.80 9.04 18.99
N GLY A 15 -9.60 7.75 18.74
CA GLY A 15 -8.60 7.28 17.79
C GLY A 15 -9.06 7.69 16.40
N ALA A 16 -8.76 8.92 16.00
CA ALA A 16 -8.79 9.35 14.62
C ALA A 16 -7.74 8.53 13.87
N VAL A 17 -8.17 7.41 13.30
CA VAL A 17 -7.38 6.67 12.32
C VAL A 17 -7.48 7.50 11.05
N GLU A 18 -6.44 8.27 10.75
CA GLU A 18 -6.30 8.95 9.47
C GLU A 18 -6.25 7.88 8.37
N GLU A 19 -7.40 7.60 7.77
CA GLU A 19 -7.52 6.86 6.53
C GLU A 19 -6.83 7.67 5.44
N MET A 20 -5.57 7.32 5.17
CA MET A 20 -4.86 7.70 3.95
C MET A 20 -5.65 7.16 2.75
N VAL A 21 -6.55 7.99 2.22
CA VAL A 21 -7.19 7.74 0.93
C VAL A 21 -6.09 7.90 -0.12
N GLU A 22 -5.44 6.77 -0.42
CA GLU A 22 -4.58 6.64 -1.58
C GLU A 22 -5.50 6.71 -2.81
N GLU A 23 -5.76 7.93 -3.25
CA GLU A 23 -6.40 8.28 -4.50
C GLU A 23 -5.57 7.70 -5.64
N LYS A 24 -5.79 6.41 -5.90
CA LYS A 24 -5.24 5.71 -7.04
C LYS A 24 -5.93 6.23 -8.29
N THR A 25 -5.50 7.41 -8.71
CA THR A 25 -5.76 7.99 -10.02
C THR A 25 -5.52 6.88 -11.05
N GLU A 26 -6.54 6.62 -11.87
CA GLU A 26 -6.52 5.54 -12.85
C GLU A 26 -5.26 5.70 -13.71
N PRO A 27 -4.31 4.73 -13.70
CA PRO A 27 -3.06 4.92 -14.42
C PRO A 27 -3.36 4.78 -15.92
N THR A 28 -3.62 5.91 -16.58
CA THR A 28 -3.62 6.05 -18.04
C THR A 28 -2.22 5.85 -18.63
N CYS A 29 -1.21 5.71 -17.77
CA CYS A 29 0.16 5.41 -18.10
C CYS A 29 0.28 3.98 -18.66
N ARG A 30 0.68 3.88 -19.93
CA ARG A 30 1.19 2.62 -20.50
C ARG A 30 2.61 2.42 -20.01
N HIS A 31 2.76 1.91 -18.79
CA HIS A 31 4.04 1.87 -18.10
C HIS A 31 5.12 1.17 -18.92
N HIS A 32 6.10 1.94 -19.37
CA HIS A 32 7.35 1.43 -19.89
C HIS A 32 8.33 1.34 -18.73
N TRP A 33 8.43 0.14 -18.16
CA TRP A 33 9.30 -0.15 -17.02
C TRP A 33 10.74 -0.30 -17.49
N VAL A 34 11.62 0.51 -16.90
CA VAL A 34 13.07 0.34 -17.01
C VAL A 34 13.54 -0.32 -15.71
N ILE A 35 13.94 -1.57 -15.82
CA ILE A 35 14.35 -2.42 -14.70
C ILE A 35 15.87 -2.43 -14.64
N GLU A 36 16.43 -2.23 -13.46
CA GLU A 36 17.87 -2.26 -13.26
C GLU A 36 18.46 -3.67 -13.38
N SER A 37 19.80 -3.74 -13.44
CA SER A 37 20.51 -5.01 -13.49
C SER A 37 20.11 -5.92 -12.31
N ALA A 38 19.93 -7.21 -12.58
CA ALA A 38 19.51 -8.15 -11.55
C ALA A 38 20.60 -8.31 -10.47
N GLN A 39 20.36 -7.70 -9.30
CA GLN A 39 21.23 -7.81 -8.12
C GLN A 39 20.75 -8.89 -7.13
N GLY A 40 19.74 -9.69 -7.51
CA GLY A 40 19.17 -10.70 -6.63
C GLY A 40 17.85 -11.29 -7.18
N PRO A 41 16.99 -11.88 -6.32
CA PRO A 41 15.70 -12.44 -6.74
C PRO A 41 14.67 -11.35 -7.11
N ILE A 42 14.90 -10.10 -6.69
CA ILE A 42 14.07 -8.94 -6.96
C ILE A 42 14.96 -7.84 -7.57
N SER A 43 14.44 -7.16 -8.57
CA SER A 43 15.01 -5.92 -9.13
C SER A 43 14.02 -4.77 -8.95
N TRP A 44 14.54 -3.56 -8.87
CA TRP A 44 13.74 -2.36 -8.90
C TRP A 44 13.50 -1.92 -10.36
N GLY A 45 12.29 -1.47 -10.67
CA GLY A 45 11.96 -0.89 -11.96
C GLY A 45 11.27 0.44 -11.80
N GLU A 46 11.67 1.42 -12.60
CA GLU A 46 11.03 2.74 -12.67
C GLU A 46 10.34 2.91 -14.03
N CYS A 47 9.12 3.44 -14.02
CA CYS A 47 8.43 3.81 -15.24
C CYS A 47 9.02 5.09 -15.86
N GLN A 48 9.41 5.06 -17.13
CA GLN A 48 9.95 6.24 -17.82
C GLN A 48 8.93 7.36 -18.09
N ILE A 49 7.64 7.11 -17.84
CA ILE A 49 6.55 8.04 -18.17
C ILE A 49 6.03 8.72 -16.92
N CYS A 50 5.73 7.94 -15.87
CA CYS A 50 5.19 8.45 -14.61
C CYS A 50 6.19 8.40 -13.45
N HIS A 51 7.39 7.85 -13.65
CA HIS A 51 8.41 7.66 -12.62
C HIS A 51 7.92 6.88 -11.39
N GLU A 52 6.87 6.07 -11.55
CA GLU A 52 6.46 5.12 -10.53
C GLU A 52 7.54 4.05 -10.38
N GLY A 53 7.87 3.69 -9.14
CA GLY A 53 8.78 2.61 -8.81
C GLY A 53 8.02 1.34 -8.42
N LYS A 54 8.43 0.20 -8.96
CA LYS A 54 7.85 -1.11 -8.65
C LYS A 54 8.92 -2.20 -8.59
N GLU A 55 8.72 -3.15 -7.69
CA GLU A 55 9.57 -4.31 -7.54
C GLU A 55 9.20 -5.41 -8.54
N PHE A 56 10.18 -5.95 -9.24
CA PHE A 56 10.05 -7.03 -10.22
C PHE A 56 10.80 -8.27 -9.74
N LYS A 57 10.14 -9.42 -9.75
CA LYS A 57 10.80 -10.70 -9.44
C LYS A 57 11.57 -11.17 -10.67
N ASN A 58 12.86 -11.45 -10.50
CA ASN A 58 13.76 -11.87 -11.57
C ASN A 58 13.59 -13.34 -11.96
N SER A 59 12.97 -14.14 -11.09
CA SER A 59 12.68 -15.55 -11.34
C SER A 59 11.21 -15.84 -11.08
N ILE A 60 10.58 -16.57 -12.01
CA ILE A 60 9.31 -17.22 -11.73
C ILE A 60 9.63 -18.59 -11.12
N THR A 61 9.13 -18.87 -9.93
CA THR A 61 9.10 -20.25 -9.43
C THR A 61 7.83 -20.87 -9.99
N ASP A 62 7.94 -22.00 -10.70
CA ASP A 62 6.86 -22.73 -11.43
C ASP A 62 5.67 -23.20 -10.56
N ALA A 63 5.52 -22.69 -9.32
CA ALA A 63 4.45 -23.04 -8.40
C ALA A 63 3.09 -22.37 -8.69
N SER A 64 2.98 -21.58 -9.78
CA SER A 64 1.73 -20.92 -10.18
C SER A 64 1.43 -21.19 -11.66
N ARG A 65 1.67 -22.42 -12.10
CA ARG A 65 1.14 -22.93 -13.37
C ARG A 65 0.03 -23.93 -13.06
N ASP A 66 -1.08 -23.43 -12.50
CA ASP A 66 -2.33 -24.17 -12.52
C ASP A 66 -2.73 -24.36 -13.99
N TYR A 67 -2.77 -25.62 -14.40
CA TYR A 67 -3.01 -26.07 -15.78
C TYR A 67 -4.49 -26.33 -16.02
#